data_AF-B7ASZ7-F1
#
_entry.id   AF-B7ASZ7-F1
#
_cell.length_a   1.000
_cell.length_b   1.000
_cell.length_c   1.000
_cell.angle_alpha   90.00
_cell.angle_beta   90.00
_cell.angle_gamma   90.00
#
_symmetry.space_group_name_H-M   'P 1'
#
loop_
_entity.id
_entity.type
_entity.pdbx_description
1 polymer ?
#
loop_
_entity_poly.entity_id
_entity_poly.type
_entity_poly.pdbx_seq_one_letter_code
_entity_poly.pdbx_strand_id
1 'polypeptide(L)' 'MDDNTVPDTIKEQRCTSNIIDGILQEDMLFSSPSGAAMFVVGKSDNGLTRWKDENGRTLKEIENHEMMNEK' A
#
# COMPACT_ATOMS: atom_id res chain seq x y z
N MET A 1 0.02 7.39 -15.84
CA MET A 1 -1.39 7.10 -16.19
C MET A 1 -1.78 5.91 -15.35
N ASP A 2 -2.79 6.07 -14.51
CA ASP A 2 -3.26 5.02 -13.61
C ASP A 2 -4.08 4.00 -14.40
N ASP A 3 -4.01 2.75 -13.98
CA ASP A 3 -4.79 1.66 -14.58
C ASP A 3 -6.29 1.84 -14.29
N ASN A 4 -7.14 1.29 -15.16
CA ASN A 4 -8.59 1.31 -15.00
C ASN A 4 -9.06 0.56 -13.75
N THR A 5 -8.23 -0.31 -13.17
CA THR A 5 -8.55 -1.00 -11.93
C THR A 5 -8.34 -0.17 -10.67
N VAL A 6 -7.73 1.02 -10.76
CA VAL A 6 -7.59 1.92 -9.61
C VAL A 6 -8.94 2.62 -9.36
N PRO A 7 -9.48 2.57 -8.13
CA PRO A 7 -10.70 3.30 -7.78
C PRO A 7 -10.52 4.81 -7.93
N ASP A 8 -11.59 5.52 -8.28
CA ASP A 8 -11.53 6.98 -8.49
C ASP A 8 -11.12 7.73 -7.22
N THR A 9 -11.51 7.25 -6.04
CA THR A 9 -11.07 7.82 -4.76
C THR A 9 -9.56 7.79 -4.58
N ILE A 10 -8.88 6.72 -5.02
CA ILE A 10 -7.42 6.61 -4.95
C ILE A 10 -6.76 7.51 -6.00
N LYS A 11 -7.35 7.62 -7.21
CA LYS A 11 -6.88 8.56 -8.24
C LYS A 11 -6.97 10.01 -7.76
N GLU A 12 -8.10 10.38 -7.16
CA GLU A 12 -8.30 11.70 -6.56
C GLU A 12 -7.27 11.96 -5.46
N GLN A 13 -7.07 11.00 -4.54
CA GLN A 13 -6.03 11.11 -3.51
C GLN A 13 -4.64 11.31 -4.13
N ARG A 14 -4.27 10.57 -5.19
CA ARG A 14 -2.97 10.75 -5.89
C ARG A 14 -2.83 12.15 -6.50
N CYS A 15 -3.92 12.73 -7.00
CA CYS A 15 -3.95 14.08 -7.57
C CYS A 15 -3.87 15.18 -6.51
N THR A 16 -4.40 14.95 -5.30
CA THR A 16 -4.40 15.95 -4.22
C THR A 16 -3.23 15.82 -3.26
N SER A 17 -2.50 14.69 -3.29
CA SER A 17 -1.35 14.43 -2.43
C SER A 17 -0.14 15.27 -2.82
N ASN A 18 0.62 15.71 -1.82
CA ASN A 18 1.92 16.34 -2.06
C ASN A 18 2.98 15.29 -2.40
N ILE A 19 3.25 15.11 -3.70
CA ILE A 19 4.25 14.17 -4.22
C ILE A 19 5.33 14.97 -4.95
N ILE A 20 6.56 14.90 -4.46
CA ILE A 20 7.73 15.57 -5.03
C ILE A 20 8.69 14.48 -5.50
N ASP A 21 9.06 14.50 -6.78
CA ASP A 21 9.95 13.52 -7.41
C ASP A 21 9.54 12.05 -7.18
N GLY A 22 8.23 11.79 -7.16
CA GLY A 22 7.67 10.46 -6.92
C GLY A 22 7.66 10.00 -5.46
N ILE A 23 8.02 10.88 -4.53
CA ILE A 23 8.04 10.62 -3.09
C ILE A 23 6.87 11.36 -2.44
N LEU A 24 6.03 10.61 -1.71
CA LEU A 24 4.98 11.18 -0.88
C LEU A 24 5.60 11.93 0.31
N GLN A 25 5.19 13.17 0.52
CA GLN A 25 5.81 14.06 1.49
C GLN A 25 5.14 14.04 2.88
N GLU A 26 4.06 13.29 3.02
CA GLU A 26 3.27 13.22 4.25
C GLU A 26 2.74 11.80 4.49
N ASP A 27 2.53 11.45 5.75
CA ASP A 27 1.93 10.17 6.10
C ASP A 27 0.45 10.16 5.73
N MET A 28 0.00 9.07 5.10
CA MET A 28 -1.38 8.91 4.67
C MET A 28 -1.98 7.61 5.23
N LEU A 29 -3.19 7.73 5.77
CA LEU A 29 -3.96 6.59 6.25
C LEU A 29 -4.77 5.97 5.12
N PHE A 30 -4.78 4.64 5.07
CA PHE A 30 -5.58 3.87 4.14
C PHE A 30 -6.45 2.87 4.91
N SER A 31 -7.63 2.57 4.37
CA SER A 31 -8.56 1.60 4.95
C SER A 31 -8.07 0.15 4.82
N SER A 32 -7.08 -0.12 3.97
CA SER A 32 -6.50 -1.44 3.79
C SER A 32 -5.06 -1.37 3.24
N PRO A 33 -4.25 -2.41 3.49
CA PRO A 33 -2.92 -2.53 2.89
C PRO A 33 -2.94 -2.48 1.35
N SER A 34 -3.96 -3.06 0.71
CA SER A 34 -4.10 -3.04 -0.76
C SER A 34 -4.45 -1.66 -1.29
N GLY A 35 -5.25 -0.87 -0.56
CA GLY A 35 -5.52 0.53 -0.90
C GLY A 35 -4.24 1.36 -0.97
N ALA A 36 -3.38 1.23 0.05
CA ALA A 36 -2.06 1.87 0.06
C ALA A 36 -1.20 1.39 -1.11
N ALA A 37 -1.23 0.09 -1.43
CA ALA A 37 -0.40 -0.47 -2.51
C ALA A 37 -0.85 0.06 -3.88
N MET A 38 -2.16 0.11 -4.12
CA MET A 38 -2.72 0.71 -5.34
C MET A 38 -2.39 2.19 -5.44
N PHE A 39 -2.42 2.93 -4.32
CA PHE A 39 -2.03 4.34 -4.28
C PHE A 39 -0.59 4.54 -4.72
N VAL A 40 0.36 3.68 -4.36
CA VAL A 40 1.76 3.82 -4.79
C VAL A 40 1.96 3.34 -6.23
N VAL A 41 1.45 2.16 -6.55
CA VAL A 41 1.75 1.46 -7.81
C VAL A 41 0.93 2.01 -8.98
N GLY A 42 -0.25 2.56 -8.74
CA GLY A 42 -1.15 3.08 -9.79
C GLY A 42 -1.89 1.99 -10.57
N LYS A 43 -2.03 0.78 -10.01
CA LYS A 43 -2.84 -0.33 -10.51
C LYS A 43 -3.21 -1.26 -9.36
N SER A 44 -4.13 -2.21 -9.60
CA SER A 44 -4.46 -3.24 -8.60
C SER A 44 -3.23 -3.99 -8.14
N ASP A 45 -3.06 -4.08 -6.82
CA ASP A 45 -1.97 -4.80 -6.19
C ASP A 45 -2.43 -5.40 -4.85
N ASN A 46 -1.78 -6.48 -4.42
CA ASN A 46 -2.07 -7.15 -3.16
C ASN A 46 -1.15 -6.62 -2.06
N GLY A 47 -1.71 -5.80 -1.17
CA GLY A 47 -0.95 -5.18 -0.08
C GLY A 47 -0.27 -6.19 0.83
N LEU A 48 -0.88 -7.35 1.08
CA LEU A 48 -0.32 -8.37 1.98
C LEU A 48 1.00 -8.95 1.47
N THR A 49 1.24 -8.95 0.15
CA THR A 49 2.48 -9.45 -0.46
C THR A 49 3.39 -8.34 -0.99
N ARG A 50 2.83 -7.14 -1.21
CA ARG A 50 3.56 -5.97 -1.72
C ARG A 50 4.45 -5.34 -0.66
N TRP A 51 3.92 -5.21 0.56
CA TRP A 51 4.63 -4.60 1.67
C TRP A 51 5.59 -5.59 2.30
N LYS A 52 6.82 -5.15 2.52
CA LYS A 52 7.90 -5.95 3.08
C LYS A 52 8.65 -5.17 4.16
N ASP A 53 9.12 -5.88 5.17
CA ASP A 53 10.06 -5.32 6.13
C ASP A 53 11.49 -5.23 5.55
N GLU A 54 12.42 -4.72 6.35
CA GLU A 54 13.85 -4.63 6.01
C GLU A 54 14.52 -5.98 5.71
N ASN A 55 13.93 -7.08 6.20
CA ASN A 55 14.40 -8.44 5.97
C ASN A 55 13.76 -9.08 4.72
N GLY A 56 12.90 -8.35 4.02
CA GLY A 56 12.19 -8.82 2.82
C GLY A 56 10.97 -9.71 3.10
N ARG A 57 10.58 -9.88 4.38
CA ARG A 57 9.37 -10.62 4.76
C ARG A 57 8.14 -9.81 4.42
N THR A 58 7.17 -10.44 3.78
CA THR A 58 5.90 -9.82 3.41
C THR A 58 5.03 -9.54 4.64
N LEU A 59 4.14 -8.55 4.54
CA LEU A 59 3.15 -8.26 5.59
C LEU A 59 2.36 -9.52 5.98
N LYS A 60 1.98 -10.36 5.01
CA LYS A 60 1.33 -11.65 5.26
C LYS A 60 2.14 -12.59 6.14
N GLU A 61 3.45 -12.68 5.91
CA GLU A 61 4.34 -13.55 6.69
C GLU A 61 4.48 -13.02 8.12
N ILE A 62 4.55 -11.70 8.28
CA ILE A 62 4.64 -11.04 9.58
C ILE A 62 3.37 -11.30 10.40
N GLU A 63 2.19 -11.00 9.84
CA GLU A 63 0.90 -11.23 10.51
C GLU A 63 0.69 -12.70 10.92
N ASN A 64 1.04 -13.64 10.04
CA ASN A 64 0.94 -15.07 10.35
C ASN A 64 1.87 -15.49 11.49
N HIS A 65 3.09 -14.95 11.53
CA HIS A 65 4.07 -15.27 12.57
C HIS A 65 3.64 -14.70 13.93
N GLU A 66 3.10 -13.49 13.97
CA GLU A 66 2.57 -12.88 15.20
C GLU A 66 1.40 -13.70 15.76
N MET A 67 0.44 -14.10 14.91
CA MET A 67 -0.68 -14.94 15.33
C MET A 67 -0.28 -16.34 15.85
N MET A 68 0.87 -16.88 15.40
CA MET A 68 1.40 -18.15 15.91
C MET A 68 2.06 -18.01 17.27
N ASN A 69 2.62 -16.84 17.59
CA ASN A 69 3.29 -16.57 18.86
C ASN A 69 2.33 -16.15 19.99
N GLU A 70 1.10 -15.76 19.64
CA GLU A 70 0.04 -15.44 20.61
C GLU A 70 -0.80 -16.66 21.05
N LYS A 71 -0.47 -17.87 20.56
CA LYS A 71 -1.11 -19.14 20.94
C LYS A 71 -0.25 -19.96 21.88
#